data_AF-A0A7C0ZRU1-F1
#
_entry.id   AF-A0A7C0ZRU1-F1
#
_cell.length_a   1.000
_cell.length_b   1.000
_cell.length_c   1.000
_cell.angle_alpha   90.00
_cell.angle_beta   90.00
_cell.angle_gamma   90.00
#
_symmetry.space_group_name_H-M   'P 1'
#
loop_
_entity.id
_entity.type
_entity.pdbx_description
1 polymer ?
#
loop_
_entity_poly.entity_id
_entity_poly.type
_entity_poly.pdbx_seq_one_letter_code
_entity_poly.pdbx_strand_id
1 'polypeptide(L)'
;MMDALESTKNALHLAIERGQSAADEVRQAAEHRDHARSHEDESRRVLADKQTEFDGIRVAMTDAESRFREAEAEYKRKSDLCTQFENDLKGIRSEIDLVSDRLNDAESRRCDEEAILHQINEKINDASVKEEEQIKLVEGRAVYEITRIKSDLDRIESNITVHKSGRASVREQEQLIKQCLETLDRRSQELDLANEARSSAEESFLVVADERRLAEAAAIKKDVKSAVKNMKDVLKQAKSDRNRIRSNIRKLKRSLLFSRGENREKLHKMIEISESDLKKSEIAMQKAERNFNAAKLVKKREPSRVSAARKELARIIEKEEKLREVFRDADANVQVAEQNFECAIGEFNKARSDLGWVHWELNNLRKLDDNKQKLLKNLEEEEKRLKEVEDMRGQAKIFDELRSSRKESQNRLKEVEDEIRHLKAESSDLTEREDSIYTDLEKVMKELDEHRKIVAEEEKALEEKRSEYADVRNSVELAEIDLKSAIEETEIVEDEIAQAISRMLADESEVAAAEEELGRITAETLDATRRKLEERSREEIEQLTAELESARNEVAEMRSEHERLSTELEERSREEIEQLTAELESARNEVLETRSEYDRL
;
A
#
# COMPACT_ATOMS: atom_id res chain seq x y z
N MET A 1 105.08 -37.95 114.87
CA MET A 1 105.95 -37.48 113.78
C MET A 1 105.77 -38.33 112.53
N MET A 2 105.72 -39.67 112.63
CA MET A 2 105.18 -40.50 111.53
C MET A 2 103.74 -40.13 111.15
N ASP A 3 102.89 -39.81 112.12
CA ASP A 3 101.47 -39.47 111.84
C ASP A 3 101.26 -38.22 110.97
N ALA A 4 102.17 -37.23 111.03
CA ALA A 4 102.06 -36.01 110.22
C ALA A 4 102.45 -36.25 108.76
N LEU A 5 103.46 -37.10 108.52
CA LEU A 5 103.94 -37.46 107.18
C LEU A 5 102.97 -38.42 106.47
N GLU A 6 102.31 -39.31 107.22
CA GLU A 6 101.24 -40.16 106.68
C GLU A 6 99.98 -39.33 106.34
N SER A 7 99.65 -38.32 107.17
CA SER A 7 98.52 -37.42 106.92
C SER A 7 98.70 -36.58 105.65
N THR A 8 99.90 -36.06 105.39
CA THR A 8 100.14 -35.26 104.18
C THR A 8 100.29 -36.11 102.93
N LYS A 9 100.88 -37.32 103.04
CA LYS A 9 100.87 -38.31 101.96
C LYS A 9 99.44 -38.72 101.58
N ASN A 10 98.56 -38.93 102.56
CA ASN A 10 97.15 -39.23 102.30
C ASN A 10 96.43 -38.04 101.65
N ALA A 11 96.72 -36.81 102.09
CA ALA A 11 96.17 -35.60 101.47
C ALA A 11 96.63 -35.44 99.99
N LEU A 12 97.91 -35.68 99.70
CA LEU A 12 98.45 -35.66 98.34
C LEU A 12 97.81 -36.76 97.47
N HIS A 13 97.66 -37.97 98.01
CA HIS A 13 97.04 -39.07 97.26
C HIS A 13 95.58 -38.77 96.90
N LEU A 14 94.81 -38.21 97.85
CA LEU A 14 93.44 -37.74 97.63
C LEU A 14 93.37 -36.59 96.61
N ALA A 15 94.32 -35.66 96.64
CA ALA A 15 94.38 -34.54 95.70
C ALA A 15 94.72 -35.02 94.27
N ILE A 16 95.60 -36.01 94.13
CA ILE A 16 95.90 -36.66 92.84
C ILE A 16 94.68 -37.43 92.31
N GLU A 17 93.98 -38.18 93.17
CA GLU A 17 92.75 -38.87 92.78
C GLU A 17 91.64 -37.90 92.35
N ARG A 18 91.50 -36.76 93.04
CA ARG A 18 90.58 -35.68 92.63
C ARG A 18 90.99 -35.04 91.31
N GLY A 19 92.27 -34.75 91.11
CA GLY A 19 92.79 -34.23 89.84
C GLY A 19 92.59 -35.19 88.67
N GLN A 20 92.74 -36.49 88.89
CA GLN A 20 92.43 -37.52 87.88
C GLN A 20 90.92 -37.61 87.60
N SER A 21 90.09 -37.57 88.63
CA SER A 21 88.62 -37.52 88.48
C SER A 21 88.17 -36.26 87.72
N ALA A 22 88.74 -35.09 88.02
CA ALA A 22 88.44 -33.85 87.32
C ALA A 22 88.91 -33.88 85.85
N ALA A 23 90.06 -34.51 85.57
CA ALA A 23 90.53 -34.70 84.19
C ALA A 23 89.62 -35.65 83.39
N ASP A 24 89.09 -36.70 84.02
CA ASP A 24 88.10 -37.59 83.40
C ASP A 24 86.73 -36.91 83.23
N GLU A 25 86.30 -36.06 84.17
CA GLU A 25 85.11 -35.20 84.02
C GLU A 25 85.26 -34.23 82.84
N VAL A 26 86.40 -33.57 82.68
CA VAL A 26 86.68 -32.69 81.52
C VAL A 26 86.70 -33.48 80.22
N ARG A 27 87.25 -34.71 80.21
CA ARG A 27 87.24 -35.58 79.03
C ARG A 27 85.81 -35.99 78.65
N GLN A 28 85.00 -36.42 79.61
CA GLN A 28 83.59 -36.76 79.36
C GLN A 28 82.80 -35.54 78.88
N ALA A 29 82.98 -34.38 79.52
CA ALA A 29 82.31 -33.15 79.10
C ALA A 29 82.73 -32.72 77.68
N ALA A 30 84.00 -32.91 77.30
CA ALA A 30 84.47 -32.69 75.93
C ALA A 30 83.82 -33.64 74.92
N GLU A 31 83.64 -34.91 75.25
CA GLU A 31 82.90 -35.86 74.41
C GLU A 31 81.43 -35.45 74.27
N HIS A 32 80.79 -35.00 75.36
CA HIS A 32 79.43 -34.44 75.32
C HIS A 32 79.34 -33.20 74.44
N ARG A 33 80.36 -32.33 74.42
CA ARG A 33 80.41 -31.14 73.56
C ARG A 33 80.48 -31.51 72.10
N ASP A 34 81.30 -32.50 71.75
CA ASP A 34 81.40 -32.95 70.36
C ASP A 34 80.08 -33.57 69.89
N HIS A 35 79.36 -34.28 70.77
CA HIS A 35 78.01 -34.77 70.47
C HIS A 35 76.99 -33.63 70.32
N ALA A 36 76.95 -32.68 71.24
CA ALA A 36 76.04 -31.53 71.20
C ALA A 36 76.30 -30.66 69.95
N ARG A 37 77.58 -30.42 69.59
CA ARG A 37 77.94 -29.69 68.36
C ARG A 37 77.56 -30.46 67.11
N SER A 38 77.74 -31.77 67.10
CA SER A 38 77.29 -32.60 65.98
C SER A 38 75.77 -32.57 65.83
N HIS A 39 75.03 -32.51 66.94
CA HIS A 39 73.57 -32.36 66.94
C HIS A 39 73.16 -30.98 66.41
N GLU A 40 73.80 -29.90 66.88
CA GLU A 40 73.57 -28.54 66.37
C GLU A 40 73.85 -28.43 64.86
N ASP A 41 74.98 -28.95 64.38
CA ASP A 41 75.34 -28.93 62.96
C ASP A 41 74.33 -29.73 62.10
N GLU A 42 73.81 -30.85 62.62
CA GLU A 42 72.75 -31.62 61.96
C GLU A 42 71.43 -30.84 61.92
N SER A 43 71.00 -30.23 63.03
CA SER A 43 69.81 -29.37 63.06
C SER A 43 69.94 -28.17 62.12
N ARG A 44 71.13 -27.58 61.98
CA ARG A 44 71.38 -26.50 61.00
C ARG A 44 71.23 -26.99 59.56
N ARG A 45 71.72 -28.19 59.25
CA ARG A 45 71.56 -28.80 57.91
C ARG A 45 70.10 -29.10 57.61
N VAL A 46 69.39 -29.73 58.55
CA VAL A 46 67.96 -30.02 58.42
C VAL A 46 67.16 -28.74 58.19
N LEU A 47 67.44 -27.67 58.96
CA LEU A 47 66.78 -26.37 58.75
C LEU A 47 67.08 -25.79 57.36
N ALA A 48 68.34 -25.83 56.91
CA ALA A 48 68.71 -25.32 55.59
C ALA A 48 68.02 -26.08 54.43
N ASP A 49 67.93 -27.41 54.54
CA ASP A 49 67.22 -28.26 53.59
C ASP A 49 65.72 -27.94 53.59
N LYS A 50 65.11 -27.78 54.77
CA LYS A 50 63.70 -27.37 54.91
C LYS A 50 63.42 -25.97 54.40
N GLN A 51 64.34 -25.03 54.60
CA GLN A 51 64.21 -23.68 54.05
C GLN A 51 64.25 -23.68 52.51
N THR A 52 65.12 -24.51 51.94
CA THR A 52 65.22 -24.67 50.48
C THR A 52 63.96 -25.31 49.91
N GLU A 53 63.41 -26.33 50.58
CA GLU A 53 62.12 -26.94 50.24
C GLU A 53 60.98 -25.91 50.31
N PHE A 54 60.94 -25.10 51.38
CA PHE A 54 59.96 -24.02 51.57
C PHE A 54 60.02 -22.97 50.46
N ASP A 55 61.22 -22.52 50.09
CA ASP A 55 61.41 -21.56 49.02
C ASP A 55 60.97 -22.13 47.66
N GLY A 56 61.26 -23.41 47.39
CA GLY A 56 60.78 -24.11 46.20
C GLY A 56 59.26 -24.17 46.11
N ILE A 57 58.60 -24.55 47.20
CA ILE A 57 57.13 -24.62 47.25
C ILE A 57 56.50 -23.22 47.18
N ARG A 58 57.12 -22.21 47.80
CA ARG A 58 56.66 -20.81 47.69
C ARG A 58 56.62 -20.35 46.24
N VAL A 59 57.67 -20.62 45.47
CA VAL A 59 57.72 -20.29 44.03
C VAL A 59 56.63 -21.04 43.27
N ALA A 60 56.48 -22.35 43.51
CA ALA A 60 55.43 -23.15 42.88
C ALA A 60 54.01 -22.64 43.22
N MET A 61 53.79 -22.19 44.45
CA MET A 61 52.51 -21.60 44.88
C MET A 61 52.24 -20.27 44.15
N THR A 62 53.25 -19.40 44.00
CA THR A 62 53.09 -18.15 43.23
C THR A 62 52.81 -18.40 41.73
N ASP A 63 53.39 -19.45 41.14
CA ASP A 63 53.09 -19.86 39.76
C ASP A 63 51.63 -20.35 39.64
N ALA A 64 51.19 -21.22 40.57
CA ALA A 64 49.81 -21.70 40.64
C ALA A 64 48.80 -20.55 40.82
N GLU A 65 49.09 -19.57 41.68
CA GLU A 65 48.24 -18.38 41.83
C GLU A 65 48.14 -17.56 40.55
N SER A 66 49.23 -17.46 39.79
CA SER A 66 49.24 -16.73 38.51
C SER A 66 48.37 -17.44 37.47
N ARG A 67 48.50 -18.77 37.38
CA ARG A 67 47.71 -19.61 36.44
C ARG A 67 46.23 -19.57 36.77
N PHE A 68 45.87 -19.66 38.06
CA PHE A 68 44.50 -19.49 38.51
C PHE A 68 43.92 -18.12 38.12
N ARG A 69 44.67 -17.03 38.35
CA ARG A 69 44.23 -15.67 37.97
C ARG A 69 44.06 -15.51 36.46
N GLU A 70 44.92 -16.12 35.66
CA GLU A 70 44.79 -16.10 34.20
C GLU A 70 43.54 -16.86 33.73
N ALA A 71 43.29 -18.04 34.29
CA ALA A 71 42.09 -18.83 34.02
C ALA A 71 40.81 -18.08 34.42
N GLU A 72 40.79 -17.44 35.58
CA GLU A 72 39.66 -16.62 36.06
C GLU A 72 39.40 -15.42 35.14
N ALA A 73 40.46 -14.74 34.70
CA ALA A 73 40.35 -13.62 33.77
C ALA A 73 39.80 -14.06 32.40
N GLU A 74 40.20 -15.22 31.91
CA GLU A 74 39.70 -15.77 30.64
C GLU A 74 38.24 -16.22 30.74
N TYR A 75 37.88 -16.91 31.82
CA TYR A 75 36.48 -17.22 32.16
C TYR A 75 35.63 -15.96 32.18
N LYS A 76 36.12 -14.89 32.83
CA LYS A 76 35.40 -13.61 32.90
C LYS A 76 35.17 -12.99 31.53
N ARG A 77 36.19 -12.98 30.66
CA ARG A 77 36.05 -12.48 29.27
C ARG A 77 34.99 -13.25 28.48
N LYS A 78 34.96 -14.58 28.61
CA LYS A 78 33.95 -15.42 27.94
C LYS A 78 32.54 -15.18 28.51
N SER A 79 32.43 -15.03 29.82
CA SER A 79 31.16 -14.71 30.49
C SER A 79 30.60 -13.37 30.00
N ASP A 80 31.45 -12.35 29.89
CA ASP A 80 31.03 -11.03 29.41
C ASP A 80 30.60 -11.08 27.94
N LEU A 81 31.26 -11.90 27.11
CA LEU A 81 30.88 -12.13 25.72
C LEU A 81 29.52 -12.84 25.59
N CYS A 82 29.22 -13.82 26.45
CA CYS A 82 27.87 -14.41 26.53
C CYS A 82 26.80 -13.35 26.83
N THR A 83 27.04 -12.50 27.83
CA THR A 83 26.11 -11.41 28.18
C THR A 83 25.93 -10.42 27.02
N GLN A 84 26.98 -10.15 26.25
CA GLN A 84 26.86 -9.32 25.05
C GLN A 84 25.94 -9.96 24.00
N PHE A 85 26.14 -11.24 23.67
CA PHE A 85 25.29 -11.93 22.71
C PHE A 85 23.84 -12.05 23.17
N GLU A 86 23.58 -12.27 24.46
CA GLU A 86 22.21 -12.26 25.02
C GLU A 86 21.52 -10.90 24.83
N ASN A 87 22.26 -9.80 25.01
CA ASN A 87 21.74 -8.45 24.76
C ASN A 87 21.50 -8.21 23.26
N ASP A 88 22.40 -8.65 22.39
CA ASP A 88 22.25 -8.52 20.94
C ASP A 88 21.03 -9.33 20.45
N LEU A 89 20.83 -10.55 20.94
CA LEU A 89 19.62 -11.36 20.67
C LEU A 89 18.34 -10.64 21.11
N LYS A 90 18.35 -10.02 22.29
CA LYS A 90 17.21 -9.25 22.77
C LYS A 90 16.91 -8.04 21.87
N GLY A 91 17.96 -7.38 21.36
CA GLY A 91 17.85 -6.29 20.39
C GLY A 91 17.23 -6.76 19.08
N ILE A 92 17.80 -7.80 18.47
CA ILE A 92 17.30 -8.37 17.21
C ILE A 92 15.86 -8.86 17.32
N ARG A 93 15.49 -9.53 18.42
CA ARG A 93 14.10 -9.95 18.65
C ARG A 93 13.12 -8.79 18.68
N SER A 94 13.53 -7.68 19.32
CA SER A 94 12.71 -6.47 19.35
C SER A 94 12.54 -5.87 17.94
N GLU A 95 13.58 -5.95 17.09
CA GLU A 95 13.50 -5.54 15.68
C GLU A 95 12.60 -6.48 14.87
N ILE A 96 12.70 -7.80 15.07
CA ILE A 96 11.83 -8.81 14.43
C ILE A 96 10.36 -8.56 14.80
N ASP A 97 10.06 -8.29 16.07
CA ASP A 97 8.71 -7.98 16.54
C ASP A 97 8.17 -6.72 15.85
N LEU A 98 8.99 -5.65 15.78
CA LEU A 98 8.62 -4.41 15.10
C LEU A 98 8.36 -4.61 13.59
N VAL A 99 9.22 -5.37 12.91
CA VAL A 99 9.04 -5.70 11.49
C VAL A 99 7.79 -6.56 11.29
N SER A 100 7.51 -7.49 12.21
CA SER A 100 6.31 -8.33 12.18
C SER A 100 5.03 -7.52 12.35
N ASP A 101 5.01 -6.56 13.27
CA ASP A 101 3.88 -5.63 13.45
C ASP A 101 3.65 -4.79 12.19
N ARG A 102 4.71 -4.21 11.62
CA ARG A 102 4.64 -3.46 10.35
C ARG A 102 4.15 -4.34 9.19
N LEU A 103 4.55 -5.60 9.16
CA LEU A 103 4.11 -6.56 8.16
C LEU A 103 2.61 -6.85 8.29
N ASN A 104 2.11 -7.07 9.51
CA ASN A 104 0.69 -7.27 9.78
C ASN A 104 -0.16 -6.04 9.39
N ASP A 105 0.34 -4.83 9.69
CA ASP A 105 -0.31 -3.58 9.29
C ASP A 105 -0.33 -3.41 7.76
N ALA A 106 0.76 -3.75 7.08
CA ALA A 106 0.84 -3.71 5.61
C ALA A 106 -0.08 -4.76 4.97
N GLU A 107 -0.16 -5.98 5.52
CA GLU A 107 -1.08 -7.01 5.04
C GLU A 107 -2.55 -6.62 5.25
N SER A 108 -2.88 -5.94 6.36
CA SER A 108 -4.21 -5.37 6.59
C SER A 108 -4.56 -4.28 5.57
N ARG A 109 -3.63 -3.34 5.31
CA ARG A 109 -3.78 -2.33 4.25
C ARG A 109 -3.96 -2.95 2.86
N ARG A 110 -3.27 -4.06 2.56
CA ARG A 110 -3.44 -4.78 1.29
C ARG A 110 -4.87 -5.30 1.15
N CYS A 111 -5.40 -5.94 2.19
CA CYS A 111 -6.79 -6.41 2.21
C CYS A 111 -7.80 -5.28 2.00
N ASP A 112 -7.58 -4.12 2.64
CA ASP A 112 -8.44 -2.94 2.47
C ASP A 112 -8.39 -2.40 1.03
N GLU A 113 -7.21 -2.29 0.42
CA GLU A 113 -7.07 -1.86 -0.98
C GLU A 113 -7.67 -2.87 -1.96
N GLU A 114 -7.50 -4.18 -1.71
CA GLU A 114 -8.15 -5.25 -2.48
C GLU A 114 -9.68 -5.14 -2.41
N ALA A 115 -10.23 -4.86 -1.22
CA ALA A 115 -11.67 -4.66 -1.02
C ALA A 115 -12.18 -3.41 -1.76
N ILE A 116 -11.44 -2.29 -1.72
CA ILE A 116 -11.75 -1.08 -2.48
C ILE A 116 -11.74 -1.39 -3.98
N LEU A 117 -10.71 -2.09 -4.47
CA LEU A 117 -10.62 -2.49 -5.88
C LEU A 117 -11.77 -3.41 -6.29
N HIS A 118 -12.19 -4.33 -5.43
CA HIS A 118 -13.34 -5.19 -5.69
C HIS A 118 -14.62 -4.36 -5.81
N GLN A 119 -14.89 -3.43 -4.88
CA GLN A 119 -16.05 -2.53 -4.95
C GLN A 119 -16.03 -1.66 -6.22
N ILE A 120 -14.87 -1.12 -6.61
CA ILE A 120 -14.75 -0.34 -7.84
C ILE A 120 -15.02 -1.22 -9.06
N ASN A 121 -14.48 -2.45 -9.10
CA ASN A 121 -14.73 -3.38 -10.19
C ASN A 121 -16.19 -3.83 -10.27
N GLU A 122 -16.85 -4.04 -9.14
CA GLU A 122 -18.28 -4.38 -9.06
C GLU A 122 -19.12 -3.23 -9.62
N LYS A 123 -18.87 -1.98 -9.17
CA LYS A 123 -19.51 -0.77 -9.72
C LYS A 123 -19.26 -0.60 -11.21
N ILE A 124 -18.03 -0.85 -11.67
CA ILE A 124 -17.70 -0.81 -13.09
C ILE A 124 -18.47 -1.91 -13.84
N ASN A 125 -18.54 -3.14 -13.32
CA ASN A 125 -19.22 -4.25 -13.98
C ASN A 125 -20.74 -4.06 -14.06
N ASP A 126 -21.36 -3.57 -12.98
CA ASP A 126 -22.79 -3.22 -12.94
C ASP A 126 -23.12 -2.14 -13.97
N ALA A 127 -22.20 -1.19 -14.16
CA ALA A 127 -22.37 -0.10 -15.09
C ALA A 127 -21.91 -0.48 -16.53
N SER A 128 -21.00 -1.46 -16.69
CA SER A 128 -20.36 -1.85 -17.97
C SER A 128 -21.25 -2.64 -18.93
N VAL A 129 -22.52 -2.89 -18.60
CA VAL A 129 -23.45 -3.51 -19.56
C VAL A 129 -23.99 -2.45 -20.53
N LYS A 130 -23.19 -2.17 -21.56
CA LYS A 130 -23.60 -1.61 -22.87
C LYS A 130 -24.02 -0.13 -22.93
N GLU A 131 -23.58 0.73 -22.03
CA GLU A 131 -24.02 2.14 -22.09
C GLU A 131 -23.23 2.99 -23.11
N GLU A 132 -21.89 2.97 -23.16
CA GLU A 132 -21.16 3.95 -23.99
C GLU A 132 -21.36 3.79 -25.51
N GLU A 133 -21.34 2.55 -26.03
CA GLU A 133 -21.60 2.30 -27.45
C GLU A 133 -23.08 2.50 -27.82
N GLN A 134 -24.01 2.21 -26.91
CA GLN A 134 -25.43 2.49 -27.14
C GLN A 134 -25.72 3.99 -27.08
N ILE A 135 -25.09 4.74 -26.17
CA ILE A 135 -25.18 6.20 -26.08
C ILE A 135 -24.70 6.82 -27.39
N LYS A 136 -23.52 6.45 -27.90
CA LYS A 136 -23.00 6.98 -29.19
C LYS A 136 -23.92 6.66 -30.37
N LEU A 137 -24.51 5.45 -30.39
CA LEU A 137 -25.39 5.02 -31.48
C LEU A 137 -26.76 5.72 -31.43
N VAL A 138 -27.33 5.91 -30.23
CA VAL A 138 -28.59 6.63 -30.02
C VAL A 138 -28.41 8.13 -30.26
N GLU A 139 -27.31 8.72 -29.78
CA GLU A 139 -26.93 10.12 -30.03
C GLU A 139 -26.79 10.40 -31.52
N GLY A 140 -26.00 9.59 -32.24
CA GLY A 140 -25.79 9.74 -33.68
C GLY A 140 -27.09 9.65 -34.47
N ARG A 141 -28.01 8.76 -34.05
CA ARG A 141 -29.34 8.62 -34.68
C ARG A 141 -30.23 9.82 -34.41
N ALA A 142 -30.31 10.29 -33.18
CA ALA A 142 -31.14 11.44 -32.80
C ALA A 142 -30.67 12.72 -33.50
N VAL A 143 -29.35 12.98 -33.53
CA VAL A 143 -28.76 14.13 -34.23
C VAL A 143 -29.06 14.09 -35.74
N TYR A 144 -28.94 12.91 -36.36
CA TYR A 144 -29.25 12.73 -37.77
C TYR A 144 -30.73 13.03 -38.07
N GLU A 145 -31.65 12.47 -37.29
CA GLU A 145 -33.10 12.66 -37.46
C GLU A 145 -33.52 14.12 -37.22
N ILE A 146 -33.01 14.78 -36.17
CA ILE A 146 -33.24 16.21 -35.91
C ILE A 146 -32.79 17.05 -37.11
N THR A 147 -31.60 16.78 -37.65
CA THR A 147 -31.06 17.52 -38.80
C THR A 147 -31.93 17.34 -40.04
N ARG A 148 -32.41 16.10 -40.29
CA ARG A 148 -33.32 15.81 -41.40
C ARG A 148 -34.66 16.53 -41.24
N ILE A 149 -35.27 16.44 -40.06
CA ILE A 149 -36.57 17.07 -39.76
C ILE A 149 -36.48 18.59 -39.91
N LYS A 150 -35.40 19.23 -39.44
CA LYS A 150 -35.18 20.68 -39.61
C LYS A 150 -35.08 21.07 -41.09
N SER A 151 -34.33 20.30 -41.90
CA SER A 151 -34.25 20.55 -43.35
C SER A 151 -35.60 20.39 -44.06
N ASP A 152 -36.41 19.41 -43.66
CA ASP A 152 -37.76 19.21 -44.22
C ASP A 152 -38.72 20.32 -43.80
N LEU A 153 -38.61 20.81 -42.55
CA LEU A 153 -39.36 21.97 -42.07
C LEU A 153 -39.02 23.24 -42.85
N ASP A 154 -37.73 23.53 -43.07
CA ASP A 154 -37.28 24.68 -43.85
C ASP A 154 -37.83 24.65 -45.29
N ARG A 155 -37.88 23.46 -45.89
CA ARG A 155 -38.44 23.24 -47.23
C ARG A 155 -39.95 23.45 -47.26
N ILE A 156 -40.68 22.97 -46.26
CA ILE A 156 -42.14 23.19 -46.16
C ILE A 156 -42.43 24.67 -45.90
N GLU A 157 -41.65 25.34 -45.05
CA GLU A 157 -41.80 26.76 -44.73
C GLU A 157 -41.51 27.66 -45.94
N SER A 158 -40.48 27.31 -46.73
CA SER A 158 -40.20 27.96 -48.02
C SER A 158 -41.36 27.79 -49.01
N ASN A 159 -41.97 26.60 -49.07
CA ASN A 159 -43.14 26.39 -49.94
C ASN A 159 -44.37 27.18 -49.45
N ILE A 160 -44.62 27.23 -48.15
CA ILE A 160 -45.75 27.98 -47.58
C ILE A 160 -45.59 29.49 -47.81
N THR A 161 -44.37 30.05 -47.70
CA THR A 161 -44.11 31.48 -47.91
C THR A 161 -44.31 31.89 -49.37
N VAL A 162 -43.85 31.08 -50.34
CA VAL A 162 -44.10 31.29 -51.78
C VAL A 162 -45.60 31.31 -52.10
N HIS A 163 -46.38 30.46 -51.46
CA HIS A 163 -47.82 30.36 -51.69
C HIS A 163 -48.66 31.48 -51.04
N LYS A 164 -48.11 32.25 -50.08
CA LYS A 164 -48.85 33.29 -49.34
C LYS A 164 -48.82 34.69 -50.01
N SER A 165 -47.89 34.96 -50.93
CA SER A 165 -47.55 36.33 -51.36
C SER A 165 -48.40 36.94 -52.50
N GLY A 166 -49.46 36.28 -52.97
CA GLY A 166 -50.21 36.76 -54.15
C GLY A 166 -51.66 36.32 -54.28
N ARG A 167 -52.40 36.12 -53.19
CA ARG A 167 -53.78 35.57 -53.27
C ARG A 167 -54.86 36.59 -52.99
N ALA A 168 -55.85 36.62 -53.88
CA ALA A 168 -57.18 37.10 -53.55
C ALA A 168 -57.80 36.17 -52.49
N SER A 169 -58.47 36.73 -51.48
CA SER A 169 -59.09 35.91 -50.45
C SER A 169 -60.27 35.12 -51.03
N VAL A 170 -60.58 33.95 -50.44
CA VAL A 170 -61.80 33.18 -50.81
C VAL A 170 -63.03 34.07 -50.74
N ARG A 171 -63.10 34.98 -49.75
CA ARG A 171 -64.19 35.94 -49.61
C ARG A 171 -64.26 36.94 -50.78
N GLU A 172 -63.13 37.38 -51.30
CA GLU A 172 -63.07 38.28 -52.46
C GLU A 172 -63.56 37.57 -53.73
N GLN A 173 -63.16 36.31 -53.94
CA GLN A 173 -63.62 35.51 -55.09
C GLN A 173 -65.10 35.10 -55.00
N GLU A 174 -65.59 34.76 -53.79
CA GLU A 174 -67.01 34.52 -53.54
C GLU A 174 -67.86 35.78 -53.79
N GLN A 175 -67.35 36.96 -53.41
CA GLN A 175 -68.00 38.24 -53.71
C GLN A 175 -68.03 38.53 -55.21
N LEU A 176 -66.94 38.25 -55.94
CA LEU A 176 -66.90 38.39 -57.39
C LEU A 176 -67.89 37.46 -58.09
N ILE A 177 -67.98 36.19 -57.69
CA ILE A 177 -68.97 35.25 -58.22
C ILE A 177 -70.39 35.74 -57.95
N LYS A 178 -70.65 36.28 -56.76
CA LYS A 178 -71.96 36.86 -56.43
C LYS A 178 -72.29 38.04 -57.36
N GLN A 179 -71.34 38.94 -57.61
CA GLN A 179 -71.51 40.05 -58.56
C GLN A 179 -71.72 39.57 -60.00
N CYS A 180 -71.02 38.51 -60.43
CA CYS A 180 -71.23 37.89 -61.74
C CYS A 180 -72.62 37.26 -61.85
N LEU A 181 -73.13 36.61 -60.82
CA LEU A 181 -74.49 36.05 -60.79
C LEU A 181 -75.57 37.14 -60.88
N GLU A 182 -75.41 38.23 -60.12
CA GLU A 182 -76.31 39.40 -60.20
C GLU A 182 -76.29 40.05 -61.59
N THR A 183 -75.14 40.05 -62.25
CA THR A 183 -75.01 40.56 -63.62
C THR A 183 -75.64 39.62 -64.64
N LEU A 184 -75.45 38.30 -64.48
CA LEU A 184 -76.05 37.28 -65.32
C LEU A 184 -77.58 37.32 -65.24
N ASP A 185 -78.14 37.45 -64.04
CA ASP A 185 -79.59 37.55 -63.81
C ASP A 185 -80.18 38.79 -64.50
N ARG A 186 -79.51 39.94 -64.40
CA ARG A 186 -79.91 41.17 -65.12
C ARG A 186 -79.89 40.99 -66.63
N ARG A 187 -78.84 40.37 -67.19
CA ARG A 187 -78.73 40.13 -68.64
C ARG A 187 -79.74 39.11 -69.15
N SER A 188 -80.11 38.11 -68.33
CA SER A 188 -81.19 37.17 -68.64
C SER A 188 -82.53 37.90 -68.79
N GLN A 189 -82.85 38.80 -67.85
CA GLN A 189 -84.09 39.59 -67.90
C GLN A 189 -84.13 40.51 -69.12
N GLU A 190 -83.00 41.13 -69.50
CA GLU A 190 -82.89 41.94 -70.72
C GLU A 190 -83.14 41.11 -71.99
N LEU A 191 -82.62 39.87 -72.04
CA LEU A 191 -82.84 38.94 -73.15
C LEU A 191 -84.30 38.48 -73.22
N ASP A 192 -84.93 38.19 -72.09
CA ASP A 192 -86.35 37.82 -72.04
C ASP A 192 -87.24 38.97 -72.56
N LEU A 193 -86.99 40.20 -72.13
CA LEU A 193 -87.71 41.39 -72.60
C LEU A 193 -87.51 41.64 -74.11
N ALA A 194 -86.28 41.44 -74.62
CA ALA A 194 -86.00 41.57 -76.04
C ALA A 194 -86.74 40.50 -76.87
N ASN A 195 -86.79 39.27 -76.37
CA ASN A 195 -87.52 38.17 -77.00
C ASN A 195 -89.04 38.43 -77.01
N GLU A 196 -89.62 38.91 -75.92
CA GLU A 196 -91.04 39.30 -75.87
C GLU A 196 -91.36 40.41 -76.89
N ALA A 197 -90.49 41.42 -77.00
CA ALA A 197 -90.64 42.48 -77.99
C ALA A 197 -90.57 41.95 -79.43
N ARG A 198 -89.67 41.00 -79.70
CA ARG A 198 -89.58 40.33 -81.01
C ARG A 198 -90.85 39.53 -81.31
N SER A 199 -91.34 38.73 -80.36
CA SER A 199 -92.58 37.97 -80.53
C SER A 199 -93.78 38.88 -80.80
N SER A 200 -93.91 40.01 -80.09
CA SER A 200 -94.98 40.99 -80.32
C SER A 200 -94.90 41.65 -81.72
N ALA A 201 -93.68 41.95 -82.17
CA ALA A 201 -93.44 42.47 -83.53
C ALA A 201 -93.74 41.43 -84.61
N GLU A 202 -93.42 40.15 -84.37
CA GLU A 202 -93.71 39.03 -85.27
C GLU A 202 -95.23 38.82 -85.43
N GLU A 203 -95.97 38.78 -84.33
CA GLU A 203 -97.42 38.68 -84.34
C GLU A 203 -98.06 39.84 -85.10
N SER A 204 -97.59 41.06 -84.85
CA SER A 204 -98.06 42.26 -85.57
C SER A 204 -97.80 42.19 -87.07
N PHE A 205 -96.63 41.68 -87.47
CA PHE A 205 -96.26 41.49 -88.87
C PHE A 205 -97.14 40.44 -89.56
N LEU A 206 -97.39 39.30 -88.89
CA LEU A 206 -98.25 38.23 -89.40
C LEU A 206 -99.69 38.70 -89.64
N VAL A 207 -100.27 39.48 -88.72
CA VAL A 207 -101.62 40.04 -88.87
C VAL A 207 -101.72 40.91 -90.13
N VAL A 208 -100.74 41.77 -90.39
CA VAL A 208 -100.74 42.65 -91.58
C VAL A 208 -100.48 41.87 -92.87
N ALA A 209 -99.69 40.79 -92.82
CA ALA A 209 -99.50 39.90 -93.97
C ALA A 209 -100.82 39.20 -94.39
N ASP A 210 -101.66 38.81 -93.42
CA ASP A 210 -102.98 38.23 -93.69
C ASP A 210 -103.97 39.27 -94.25
N GLU A 211 -103.96 40.51 -93.74
CA GLU A 211 -104.74 41.62 -94.30
C GLU A 211 -104.41 41.89 -95.78
N ARG A 212 -103.12 41.82 -96.14
CA ARG A 212 -102.66 41.98 -97.51
C ARG A 212 -103.24 40.90 -98.43
N ARG A 213 -103.21 39.65 -98.00
CA ARG A 213 -103.75 38.50 -98.76
C ARG A 213 -105.22 38.70 -99.10
N LEU A 214 -106.02 39.19 -98.15
CA LEU A 214 -107.44 39.48 -98.36
C LEU A 214 -107.67 40.66 -99.32
N ALA A 215 -106.86 41.71 -99.23
CA ALA A 215 -106.96 42.87 -100.12
C ALA A 215 -106.53 42.56 -101.58
N GLU A 216 -105.52 41.72 -101.78
CA GLU A 216 -105.07 41.24 -103.10
C GLU A 216 -106.20 40.52 -103.84
N ALA A 217 -106.93 39.64 -103.14
CA ALA A 217 -108.06 38.90 -103.73
C ALA A 217 -109.21 39.82 -104.20
N ALA A 218 -109.43 40.94 -103.53
CA ALA A 218 -110.50 41.90 -103.87
C ALA A 218 -110.18 42.78 -105.10
N ALA A 219 -108.91 42.91 -105.48
CA ALA A 219 -108.45 43.77 -106.59
C ALA A 219 -108.54 43.12 -107.99
N ILE A 220 -108.90 41.84 -108.07
CA ILE A 220 -108.96 41.07 -109.33
C ILE A 220 -110.25 41.41 -110.11
N LYS A 221 -110.09 41.79 -111.39
CA LYS A 221 -111.17 42.21 -112.30
C LYS A 221 -112.04 41.02 -112.72
N LYS A 222 -113.37 41.11 -112.57
CA LYS A 222 -114.30 40.04 -113.03
C LYS A 222 -114.68 40.29 -114.49
N ASP A 223 -114.81 39.26 -115.32
CA ASP A 223 -115.14 39.46 -116.74
C ASP A 223 -116.62 39.82 -116.96
N VAL A 224 -117.01 41.04 -116.59
CA VAL A 224 -118.37 41.58 -116.74
C VAL A 224 -118.73 41.80 -118.22
N LYS A 225 -117.74 41.78 -119.12
CA LYS A 225 -117.90 42.06 -120.56
C LYS A 225 -118.63 40.93 -121.30
N SER A 226 -118.35 39.66 -120.96
CA SER A 226 -119.02 38.49 -121.53
C SER A 226 -120.48 38.37 -121.06
N ALA A 227 -120.77 38.71 -119.78
CA ALA A 227 -122.13 38.68 -119.22
C ALA A 227 -123.11 39.65 -119.92
N VAL A 228 -122.68 40.86 -120.26
CA VAL A 228 -123.52 41.85 -120.97
C VAL A 228 -123.82 41.40 -122.42
N LYS A 229 -122.88 40.69 -123.07
CA LYS A 229 -123.06 40.17 -124.44
C LYS A 229 -124.13 39.08 -124.47
N ASN A 230 -124.06 38.11 -123.56
CA ASN A 230 -125.02 37.01 -123.48
C ASN A 230 -126.46 37.51 -123.27
N MET A 231 -126.67 38.52 -122.40
CA MET A 231 -128.01 39.07 -122.18
C MET A 231 -128.57 39.86 -123.38
N LYS A 232 -127.70 40.43 -124.22
CA LYS A 232 -128.12 41.11 -125.46
C LYS A 232 -128.69 40.12 -126.47
N ASP A 233 -128.12 38.94 -126.57
CA ASP A 233 -128.55 37.90 -127.51
C ASP A 233 -129.90 37.29 -127.07
N VAL A 234 -130.12 37.10 -125.77
CA VAL A 234 -131.42 36.67 -125.21
C VAL A 234 -132.54 37.68 -125.54
N LEU A 235 -132.26 38.98 -125.48
CA LEU A 235 -133.24 40.02 -125.84
C LEU A 235 -133.59 40.00 -127.35
N LYS A 236 -132.61 39.71 -128.22
CA LYS A 236 -132.84 39.59 -129.67
C LYS A 236 -133.78 38.42 -129.98
N GLN A 237 -133.56 37.26 -129.36
CA GLN A 237 -134.38 36.07 -129.57
C GLN A 237 -135.84 36.32 -129.17
N ALA A 238 -136.07 36.89 -127.98
CA ALA A 238 -137.42 37.18 -127.49
C ALA A 238 -138.22 38.14 -128.40
N LYS A 239 -137.56 39.11 -129.05
CA LYS A 239 -138.20 40.01 -130.04
C LYS A 239 -138.62 39.27 -131.33
N SER A 240 -137.83 38.29 -131.76
CA SER A 240 -138.12 37.48 -132.95
C SER A 240 -139.38 36.64 -132.76
N ASP A 241 -139.50 35.97 -131.61
CA ASP A 241 -140.62 35.08 -131.31
C ASP A 241 -141.95 35.84 -131.22
N ARG A 242 -141.96 37.05 -130.64
CA ARG A 242 -143.15 37.92 -130.60
C ARG A 242 -143.68 38.22 -132.00
N ASN A 243 -142.79 38.56 -132.92
CA ASN A 243 -143.15 38.93 -134.29
C ASN A 243 -143.67 37.73 -135.09
N ARG A 244 -143.12 36.53 -134.87
CA ARG A 244 -143.59 35.28 -135.48
C ARG A 244 -145.02 34.96 -135.05
N ILE A 245 -145.32 35.02 -133.76
CA ILE A 245 -146.66 34.74 -133.22
C ILE A 245 -147.69 35.75 -133.77
N ARG A 246 -147.33 37.04 -133.83
CA ARG A 246 -148.17 38.11 -134.41
C ARG A 246 -148.46 37.92 -135.90
N SER A 247 -147.56 37.29 -136.64
CA SER A 247 -147.75 36.93 -138.05
C SER A 247 -148.75 35.79 -138.20
N ASN A 248 -148.67 34.77 -137.34
CA ASN A 248 -149.57 33.62 -137.36
C ASN A 248 -151.03 34.01 -137.03
N ILE A 249 -151.25 34.88 -136.04
CA ILE A 249 -152.58 35.44 -135.73
C ILE A 249 -153.18 36.12 -136.97
N ARG A 250 -152.39 36.91 -137.71
CA ARG A 250 -152.83 37.59 -138.95
C ARG A 250 -153.19 36.62 -140.07
N LYS A 251 -152.55 35.44 -140.14
CA LYS A 251 -152.89 34.39 -141.11
C LYS A 251 -154.19 33.69 -140.70
N LEU A 252 -154.32 33.32 -139.44
CA LEU A 252 -155.53 32.67 -138.90
C LEU A 252 -156.78 33.55 -139.01
N LYS A 253 -156.67 34.87 -138.73
CA LYS A 253 -157.77 35.84 -138.94
C LYS A 253 -158.21 35.95 -140.40
N ARG A 254 -157.28 35.79 -141.36
CA ARG A 254 -157.61 35.78 -142.79
C ARG A 254 -158.36 34.52 -143.21
N SER A 255 -157.96 33.36 -142.71
CA SER A 255 -158.65 32.08 -142.98
C SER A 255 -160.08 32.05 -142.40
N LEU A 256 -160.33 32.79 -141.32
CA LEU A 256 -161.64 32.89 -140.67
C LEU A 256 -162.73 33.51 -141.58
N LEU A 257 -162.35 34.45 -142.47
CA LEU A 257 -163.28 35.19 -143.33
C LEU A 257 -163.98 34.32 -144.39
N PHE A 258 -163.38 33.18 -144.76
CA PHE A 258 -163.84 32.34 -145.87
C PHE A 258 -164.49 31.02 -145.41
N SER A 259 -164.68 30.82 -144.11
CA SER A 259 -165.11 29.53 -143.54
C SER A 259 -166.60 29.56 -143.13
N ARG A 260 -167.38 28.54 -143.53
CA ARG A 260 -168.77 28.30 -143.06
C ARG A 260 -168.84 26.94 -142.32
N GLY A 261 -169.69 26.86 -141.29
CA GLY A 261 -169.86 25.66 -140.45
C GLY A 261 -168.73 25.43 -139.43
N GLU A 262 -168.49 24.15 -139.08
CA GLU A 262 -167.52 23.69 -138.06
C GLU A 262 -166.08 24.24 -138.22
N ASN A 263 -165.64 24.54 -139.45
CA ASN A 263 -164.30 25.08 -139.68
C ASN A 263 -164.09 26.50 -139.12
N ARG A 264 -165.15 27.28 -138.97
CA ARG A 264 -165.06 28.64 -138.40
C ARG A 264 -164.78 28.61 -136.90
N GLU A 265 -165.29 27.61 -136.19
CA GLU A 265 -165.11 27.46 -134.74
C GLU A 265 -163.69 26.96 -134.39
N LYS A 266 -163.13 26.04 -135.19
CA LYS A 266 -161.72 25.62 -135.07
C LYS A 266 -160.76 26.80 -135.26
N LEU A 267 -161.01 27.66 -136.23
CA LEU A 267 -160.17 28.84 -136.47
C LEU A 267 -160.26 29.88 -135.35
N HIS A 268 -161.44 30.06 -134.74
CA HIS A 268 -161.59 30.91 -133.55
C HIS A 268 -160.72 30.41 -132.38
N LYS A 269 -160.76 29.11 -132.06
CA LYS A 269 -159.91 28.51 -131.01
C LYS A 269 -158.41 28.68 -131.30
N MET A 270 -157.99 28.53 -132.56
CA MET A 270 -156.57 28.73 -132.92
C MET A 270 -156.10 30.18 -132.78
N ILE A 271 -156.98 31.15 -133.08
CA ILE A 271 -156.69 32.58 -132.89
C ILE A 271 -156.52 32.88 -131.39
N GLU A 272 -157.42 32.36 -130.55
CA GLU A 272 -157.40 32.58 -129.11
C GLU A 272 -156.13 32.01 -128.45
N ILE A 273 -155.71 30.78 -128.83
CA ILE A 273 -154.44 30.19 -128.38
C ILE A 273 -153.25 31.05 -128.80
N SER A 274 -153.24 31.52 -130.06
CA SER A 274 -152.13 32.33 -130.57
C SER A 274 -152.06 33.72 -129.90
N GLU A 275 -153.21 34.31 -129.53
CA GLU A 275 -153.25 35.57 -128.78
C GLU A 275 -152.75 35.40 -127.32
N SER A 276 -153.01 34.25 -126.70
CA SER A 276 -152.40 33.87 -125.41
C SER A 276 -150.87 33.72 -125.51
N ASP A 277 -150.38 33.06 -126.56
CA ASP A 277 -148.94 32.91 -126.79
C ASP A 277 -148.24 34.25 -127.06
N LEU A 278 -148.93 35.20 -127.71
CA LEU A 278 -148.42 36.55 -127.92
C LEU A 278 -148.21 37.26 -126.57
N LYS A 279 -149.17 37.16 -125.64
CA LYS A 279 -149.02 37.71 -124.28
C LYS A 279 -147.83 37.09 -123.54
N LYS A 280 -147.63 35.76 -123.62
CA LYS A 280 -146.48 35.08 -122.99
C LYS A 280 -145.15 35.57 -123.55
N SER A 281 -145.04 35.70 -124.87
CA SER A 281 -143.84 36.21 -125.53
C SER A 281 -143.52 37.66 -125.15
N GLU A 282 -144.54 38.50 -124.96
CA GLU A 282 -144.37 39.89 -124.54
C GLU A 282 -143.80 40.01 -123.11
N ILE A 283 -144.25 39.16 -122.17
CA ILE A 283 -143.69 39.06 -120.82
C ILE A 283 -142.22 38.62 -120.86
N ALA A 284 -141.88 37.62 -121.68
CA ALA A 284 -140.50 37.14 -121.83
C ALA A 284 -139.56 38.24 -122.35
N MET A 285 -140.02 39.02 -123.32
CA MET A 285 -139.27 40.17 -123.86
C MET A 285 -138.99 41.22 -122.78
N GLN A 286 -140.00 41.59 -121.98
CA GLN A 286 -139.81 42.57 -120.89
C GLN A 286 -138.83 42.06 -119.81
N LYS A 287 -138.85 40.76 -119.49
CA LYS A 287 -137.91 40.16 -118.53
C LYS A 287 -136.47 40.22 -119.04
N ALA A 288 -136.24 39.90 -120.31
CA ALA A 288 -134.92 40.00 -120.93
C ALA A 288 -134.39 41.44 -120.93
N GLU A 289 -135.26 42.42 -121.13
CA GLU A 289 -134.89 43.85 -121.13
C GLU A 289 -134.47 44.35 -119.74
N ARG A 290 -135.17 43.94 -118.68
CA ARG A 290 -134.76 44.24 -117.28
C ARG A 290 -133.39 43.66 -116.94
N ASN A 291 -133.14 42.41 -117.33
CA ASN A 291 -131.86 41.75 -117.06
C ASN A 291 -130.71 42.42 -117.80
N PHE A 292 -130.90 42.77 -119.07
CA PHE A 292 -129.90 43.51 -119.85
C PHE A 292 -129.56 44.87 -119.21
N ASN A 293 -130.56 45.58 -118.68
CA ASN A 293 -130.34 46.85 -117.98
C ASN A 293 -129.56 46.68 -116.66
N ALA A 294 -129.83 45.61 -115.89
CA ALA A 294 -129.08 45.29 -114.67
C ALA A 294 -127.60 44.99 -114.96
N ALA A 295 -127.30 44.20 -116.00
CA ALA A 295 -125.92 43.91 -116.40
C ALA A 295 -125.16 45.16 -116.85
N LYS A 296 -125.84 46.11 -117.49
CA LYS A 296 -125.27 47.42 -117.87
C LYS A 296 -124.88 48.27 -116.66
N LEU A 297 -125.67 48.22 -115.59
CA LEU A 297 -125.39 48.90 -114.32
C LEU A 297 -124.16 48.34 -113.61
N VAL A 298 -124.00 47.01 -113.59
CA VAL A 298 -122.81 46.34 -113.02
C VAL A 298 -121.54 46.76 -113.76
N LYS A 299 -121.58 46.81 -115.10
CA LYS A 299 -120.45 47.27 -115.93
C LYS A 299 -120.03 48.73 -115.64
N LYS A 300 -120.98 49.60 -115.27
CA LYS A 300 -120.64 51.00 -114.91
C LYS A 300 -119.97 51.13 -113.54
N ARG A 301 -120.25 50.23 -112.58
CA ARG A 301 -119.75 50.32 -111.19
C ARG A 301 -118.43 49.57 -110.94
N GLU A 302 -118.02 48.70 -111.86
CA GLU A 302 -116.82 47.87 -111.72
C GLU A 302 -115.49 48.67 -111.61
N PRO A 303 -115.23 49.71 -112.42
CA PRO A 303 -113.96 50.45 -112.36
C PRO A 303 -113.73 51.12 -110.99
N SER A 304 -114.80 51.64 -110.38
CA SER A 304 -114.73 52.31 -109.07
C SER A 304 -114.45 51.34 -107.92
N ARG A 305 -114.98 50.11 -107.95
CA ARG A 305 -114.69 49.08 -106.94
C ARG A 305 -113.22 48.63 -106.99
N VAL A 306 -112.70 48.39 -108.19
CA VAL A 306 -111.30 47.96 -108.37
C VAL A 306 -110.31 49.07 -107.98
N SER A 307 -110.64 50.35 -108.25
CA SER A 307 -109.80 51.47 -107.85
C SER A 307 -109.73 51.66 -106.32
N ALA A 308 -110.83 51.45 -105.60
CA ALA A 308 -110.85 51.52 -104.14
C ALA A 308 -110.02 50.39 -103.50
N ALA A 309 -110.18 49.15 -104.00
CA ALA A 309 -109.41 47.99 -103.51
C ALA A 309 -107.90 48.17 -103.71
N ARG A 310 -107.46 48.74 -104.84
CA ARG A 310 -106.04 49.04 -105.08
C ARG A 310 -105.46 50.11 -104.16
N LYS A 311 -106.27 51.09 -103.72
CA LYS A 311 -105.81 52.10 -102.76
C LYS A 311 -105.63 51.51 -101.36
N GLU A 312 -106.53 50.63 -100.92
CA GLU A 312 -106.37 49.94 -99.63
C GLU A 312 -105.17 48.99 -99.66
N LEU A 313 -104.97 48.26 -100.75
CA LEU A 313 -103.79 47.42 -100.94
C LEU A 313 -102.47 48.20 -100.78
N ALA A 314 -102.38 49.40 -101.35
CA ALA A 314 -101.18 50.24 -101.22
C ALA A 314 -100.93 50.68 -99.77
N ARG A 315 -101.98 50.98 -98.99
CA ARG A 315 -101.84 51.32 -97.56
C ARG A 315 -101.37 50.14 -96.72
N ILE A 316 -101.87 48.94 -97.03
CA ILE A 316 -101.47 47.72 -96.31
C ILE A 316 -100.00 47.38 -96.60
N ILE A 317 -99.54 47.52 -97.85
CA ILE A 317 -98.13 47.34 -98.21
C ILE A 317 -97.23 48.33 -97.44
N GLU A 318 -97.62 49.60 -97.34
CA GLU A 318 -96.86 50.60 -96.57
C GLU A 318 -96.80 50.25 -95.07
N LYS A 319 -97.87 49.71 -94.49
CA LYS A 319 -97.88 49.24 -93.09
C LYS A 319 -96.99 48.02 -92.89
N GLU A 320 -97.01 47.07 -93.83
CA GLU A 320 -96.15 45.87 -93.79
C GLU A 320 -94.66 46.25 -93.80
N GLU A 321 -94.27 47.23 -94.63
CA GLU A 321 -92.89 47.73 -94.73
C GLU A 321 -92.41 48.33 -93.39
N LYS A 322 -93.24 49.15 -92.73
CA LYS A 322 -92.93 49.74 -91.43
C LYS A 322 -92.79 48.68 -90.33
N LEU A 323 -93.67 47.67 -90.31
CA LEU A 323 -93.59 46.57 -89.34
C LEU A 323 -92.37 45.67 -89.59
N ARG A 324 -91.94 45.51 -90.84
CA ARG A 324 -90.70 44.79 -91.20
C ARG A 324 -89.45 45.47 -90.63
N GLU A 325 -89.44 46.79 -90.57
CA GLU A 325 -88.36 47.56 -89.96
C GLU A 325 -88.35 47.38 -88.43
N VAL A 326 -89.51 47.50 -87.78
CA VAL A 326 -89.66 47.22 -86.34
C VAL A 326 -89.23 45.79 -85.98
N PHE A 327 -89.58 44.79 -86.80
CA PHE A 327 -89.15 43.41 -86.58
C PHE A 327 -87.62 43.25 -86.70
N ARG A 328 -86.98 43.92 -87.66
CA ARG A 328 -85.51 43.89 -87.80
C ARG A 328 -84.81 44.55 -86.61
N ASP A 329 -85.34 45.65 -86.11
CA ASP A 329 -84.78 46.32 -84.94
C ASP A 329 -84.96 45.47 -83.67
N ALA A 330 -86.11 44.81 -83.51
CA ALA A 330 -86.35 43.88 -82.42
C ALA A 330 -85.41 42.66 -82.49
N ASP A 331 -85.18 42.09 -83.67
CA ASP A 331 -84.27 40.96 -83.85
C ASP A 331 -82.79 41.35 -83.60
N ALA A 332 -82.38 42.55 -84.02
CA ALA A 332 -81.05 43.08 -83.70
C ALA A 332 -80.85 43.28 -82.19
N ASN A 333 -81.88 43.76 -81.48
CA ASN A 333 -81.82 43.91 -80.03
C ASN A 333 -81.70 42.56 -79.30
N VAL A 334 -82.38 41.50 -79.79
CA VAL A 334 -82.22 40.14 -79.27
C VAL A 334 -80.78 39.67 -79.44
N GLN A 335 -80.17 39.84 -80.62
CA GLN A 335 -78.77 39.43 -80.86
C GLN A 335 -77.78 40.14 -79.93
N VAL A 336 -77.98 41.44 -79.66
CA VAL A 336 -77.15 42.19 -78.71
C VAL A 336 -77.35 41.68 -77.27
N ALA A 337 -78.58 41.37 -76.88
CA ALA A 337 -78.87 40.80 -75.56
C ALA A 337 -78.26 39.39 -75.39
N GLU A 338 -78.31 38.55 -76.42
CA GLU A 338 -77.68 37.22 -76.44
C GLU A 338 -76.16 37.32 -76.25
N GLN A 339 -75.48 38.20 -77.02
CA GLN A 339 -74.03 38.41 -76.88
C GLN A 339 -73.63 38.88 -75.48
N ASN A 340 -74.40 39.81 -74.90
CA ASN A 340 -74.14 40.30 -73.55
C ASN A 340 -74.35 39.21 -72.49
N PHE A 341 -75.34 38.33 -72.68
CA PHE A 341 -75.57 37.19 -71.82
C PHE A 341 -74.44 36.16 -71.92
N GLU A 342 -73.98 35.84 -73.13
CA GLU A 342 -72.83 34.96 -73.36
C GLU A 342 -71.53 35.49 -72.73
N CYS A 343 -71.27 36.80 -72.84
CA CYS A 343 -70.13 37.43 -72.16
C CYS A 343 -70.23 37.29 -70.63
N ALA A 344 -71.41 37.53 -70.05
CA ALA A 344 -71.63 37.37 -68.61
C ALA A 344 -71.45 35.91 -68.14
N ILE A 345 -71.88 34.93 -68.95
CA ILE A 345 -71.60 33.50 -68.70
C ILE A 345 -70.09 33.23 -68.70
N GLY A 346 -69.35 33.80 -69.65
CA GLY A 346 -67.90 33.67 -69.75
C GLY A 346 -67.17 34.19 -68.50
N GLU A 347 -67.57 35.37 -68.01
CA GLU A 347 -67.02 35.97 -66.78
C GLU A 347 -67.35 35.14 -65.53
N PHE A 348 -68.59 34.67 -65.41
CA PHE A 348 -69.00 33.78 -64.31
C PHE A 348 -68.19 32.48 -64.29
N ASN A 349 -68.02 31.83 -65.45
CA ASN A 349 -67.26 30.59 -65.55
C ASN A 349 -65.78 30.79 -65.22
N LYS A 350 -65.20 31.93 -65.61
CA LYS A 350 -63.83 32.30 -65.23
C LYS A 350 -63.70 32.48 -63.72
N ALA A 351 -64.57 33.27 -63.10
CA ALA A 351 -64.57 33.49 -61.64
C ALA A 351 -64.77 32.17 -60.85
N ARG A 352 -65.65 31.27 -61.34
CA ARG A 352 -65.85 29.94 -60.76
C ARG A 352 -64.61 29.05 -60.88
N SER A 353 -63.91 29.09 -62.01
CA SER A 353 -62.65 28.35 -62.20
C SER A 353 -61.56 28.86 -61.27
N ASP A 354 -61.43 30.19 -61.13
CA ASP A 354 -60.47 30.83 -60.22
C ASP A 354 -60.75 30.45 -58.75
N LEU A 355 -62.03 30.43 -58.32
CA LEU A 355 -62.41 29.92 -57.00
C LEU A 355 -62.03 28.44 -56.81
N GLY A 356 -62.23 27.60 -57.83
CA GLY A 356 -61.83 26.19 -57.81
C GLY A 356 -60.31 26.01 -57.61
N TRP A 357 -59.50 26.84 -58.28
CA TRP A 357 -58.05 26.86 -58.11
C TRP A 357 -57.64 27.32 -56.71
N VAL A 358 -58.23 28.41 -56.20
CA VAL A 358 -57.98 28.90 -54.83
C VAL A 358 -58.32 27.83 -53.79
N HIS A 359 -59.42 27.09 -53.97
CA HIS A 359 -59.81 26.02 -53.06
C HIS A 359 -58.83 24.83 -53.09
N TRP A 360 -58.39 24.42 -54.27
CA TRP A 360 -57.37 23.38 -54.44
C TRP A 360 -56.04 23.78 -53.77
N GLU A 361 -55.62 25.03 -53.96
CA GLU A 361 -54.38 25.56 -53.42
C GLU A 361 -54.44 25.74 -51.89
N LEU A 362 -55.60 26.10 -51.33
CA LEU A 362 -55.82 26.12 -49.88
C LEU A 362 -55.80 24.72 -49.27
N ASN A 363 -56.37 23.73 -49.94
CA ASN A 363 -56.31 22.34 -49.48
C ASN A 363 -54.87 21.81 -49.47
N ASN A 364 -54.05 22.18 -50.45
CA ASN A 364 -52.63 21.84 -50.48
C ASN A 364 -51.84 22.55 -49.36
N LEU A 365 -52.12 23.83 -49.10
CA LEU A 365 -51.53 24.53 -47.96
C LEU A 365 -51.91 23.88 -46.63
N ARG A 366 -53.17 23.47 -46.46
CA ARG A 366 -53.63 22.77 -45.26
C ARG A 366 -52.89 21.45 -45.04
N LYS A 367 -52.69 20.67 -46.09
CA LYS A 367 -51.89 19.42 -46.03
C LYS A 367 -50.42 19.69 -45.70
N LEU A 368 -49.83 20.76 -46.23
CA LEU A 368 -48.48 21.18 -45.89
C LEU A 368 -48.36 21.62 -44.42
N ASP A 369 -49.37 22.33 -43.90
CA ASP A 369 -49.44 22.73 -42.50
C ASP A 369 -49.62 21.52 -41.57
N ASP A 370 -50.51 20.57 -41.90
CA ASP A 370 -50.66 19.31 -41.16
C ASP A 370 -49.34 18.51 -41.12
N ASN A 371 -48.58 18.51 -42.24
CA ASN A 371 -47.26 17.87 -42.30
C ASN A 371 -46.22 18.63 -41.47
N LYS A 372 -46.24 19.98 -41.47
CA LYS A 372 -45.41 20.82 -40.61
C LYS A 372 -45.66 20.50 -39.14
N GLN A 373 -46.92 20.42 -38.72
CA GLN A 373 -47.30 20.09 -37.33
C GLN A 373 -46.82 18.69 -36.91
N LYS A 374 -46.93 17.69 -37.79
CA LYS A 374 -46.40 16.35 -37.53
C LYS A 374 -44.87 16.35 -37.38
N LEU A 375 -44.16 17.07 -38.24
CA LEU A 375 -42.71 17.19 -38.16
C LEU A 375 -42.25 17.92 -36.90
N LEU A 376 -42.95 18.97 -36.48
CA LEU A 376 -42.67 19.66 -35.21
C LEU A 376 -42.83 18.73 -34.00
N LYS A 377 -43.89 17.93 -33.97
CA LYS A 377 -44.08 16.95 -32.89
C LYS A 377 -42.97 15.89 -32.85
N ASN A 378 -42.57 15.38 -34.02
CA ASN A 378 -41.45 14.45 -34.11
C ASN A 378 -40.12 15.10 -33.68
N LEU A 379 -39.92 16.38 -34.00
CA LEU A 379 -38.75 17.14 -33.56
C LEU A 379 -38.70 17.24 -32.03
N GLU A 380 -39.81 17.56 -31.38
CA GLU A 380 -39.90 17.61 -29.90
C GLU A 380 -39.58 16.24 -29.27
N GLU A 381 -40.07 15.15 -29.86
CA GLU A 381 -39.79 13.78 -29.38
C GLU A 381 -38.29 13.42 -29.52
N GLU A 382 -37.65 13.78 -30.64
CA GLU A 382 -36.22 13.55 -30.84
C GLU A 382 -35.34 14.47 -29.97
N GLU A 383 -35.73 15.72 -29.75
CA GLU A 383 -35.04 16.63 -28.82
C GLU A 383 -35.13 16.12 -27.38
N LYS A 384 -36.27 15.53 -26.98
CA LYS A 384 -36.39 14.86 -25.68
C LYS A 384 -35.47 13.65 -25.56
N ARG A 385 -35.37 12.81 -26.60
CA ARG A 385 -34.42 11.68 -26.65
C ARG A 385 -32.97 12.16 -26.56
N LEU A 386 -32.62 13.26 -27.22
CA LEU A 386 -31.29 13.85 -27.14
C LEU A 386 -30.96 14.32 -25.72
N LYS A 387 -31.93 14.90 -25.00
CA LYS A 387 -31.76 15.31 -23.60
C LYS A 387 -31.55 14.12 -22.66
N GLU A 388 -32.30 13.03 -22.85
CA GLU A 388 -32.09 11.77 -22.12
C GLU A 388 -30.68 11.19 -22.38
N VAL A 389 -30.15 11.36 -23.60
CA VAL A 389 -28.77 10.98 -23.95
C VAL A 389 -27.73 11.87 -23.26
N GLU A 390 -27.99 13.17 -23.11
CA GLU A 390 -27.11 14.06 -22.32
C GLU A 390 -27.03 13.63 -20.84
N ASP A 391 -28.16 13.22 -20.25
CA ASP A 391 -28.19 12.69 -18.88
C ASP A 391 -27.39 11.37 -18.76
N MET A 392 -27.54 10.45 -19.74
CA MET A 392 -26.72 9.23 -19.81
C MET A 392 -25.22 9.55 -19.99
N ARG A 393 -24.88 10.62 -20.72
CA ARG A 393 -23.49 11.10 -20.85
C ARG A 393 -22.95 11.68 -19.54
N GLY A 394 -23.82 12.28 -18.71
CA GLY A 394 -23.49 12.65 -17.35
C GLY A 394 -23.10 11.45 -16.49
N GLN A 395 -23.81 10.33 -16.65
CA GLN A 395 -23.45 9.06 -16.00
C GLN A 395 -22.16 8.47 -16.57
N ALA A 396 -21.89 8.61 -17.88
CA ALA A 396 -20.63 8.19 -18.50
C ALA A 396 -19.37 8.83 -17.85
N LYS A 397 -19.44 10.08 -17.39
CA LYS A 397 -18.32 10.72 -16.65
C LYS A 397 -17.96 10.00 -15.34
N ILE A 398 -18.97 9.42 -14.68
CA ILE A 398 -18.76 8.61 -13.46
C ILE A 398 -17.88 7.39 -13.79
N PHE A 399 -17.95 6.85 -15.01
CA PHE A 399 -17.06 5.76 -15.41
C PHE A 399 -15.61 6.20 -15.57
N ASP A 400 -15.36 7.38 -16.15
CA ASP A 400 -13.99 7.90 -16.28
C ASP A 400 -13.37 8.15 -14.89
N GLU A 401 -14.17 8.66 -13.94
CA GLU A 401 -13.79 8.81 -12.54
C GLU A 401 -13.54 7.45 -11.87
N LEU A 402 -14.45 6.46 -12.03
CA LEU A 402 -14.27 5.10 -11.51
C LEU A 402 -13.05 4.40 -12.11
N ARG A 403 -12.76 4.60 -13.40
CA ARG A 403 -11.59 4.04 -14.08
C ARG A 403 -10.29 4.67 -13.57
N SER A 404 -10.33 5.97 -13.29
CA SER A 404 -9.21 6.69 -12.69
C SER A 404 -8.97 6.22 -11.25
N SER A 405 -10.04 6.12 -10.45
CA SER A 405 -10.00 5.58 -9.08
C SER A 405 -9.52 4.12 -9.02
N ARG A 406 -9.93 3.29 -9.99
CA ARG A 406 -9.43 1.91 -10.15
C ARG A 406 -7.91 1.91 -10.36
N LYS A 407 -7.40 2.77 -11.24
CA LYS A 407 -5.97 2.85 -11.55
C LYS A 407 -5.17 3.33 -10.34
N GLU A 408 -5.69 4.31 -9.61
CA GLU A 408 -5.08 4.81 -8.38
C GLU A 408 -5.03 3.73 -7.29
N SER A 409 -6.14 3.03 -7.06
CA SER A 409 -6.20 1.92 -6.08
C SER A 409 -5.28 0.76 -6.49
N GLN A 410 -5.14 0.47 -7.79
CA GLN A 410 -4.15 -0.51 -8.28
C GLN A 410 -2.71 -0.09 -8.01
N ASN A 411 -2.38 1.21 -8.12
CA ASN A 411 -1.04 1.69 -7.81
C ASN A 411 -0.75 1.60 -6.30
N ARG A 412 -1.72 2.00 -5.46
CA ARG A 412 -1.61 1.88 -3.99
C ARG A 412 -1.46 0.43 -3.55
N LEU A 413 -2.23 -0.49 -4.17
CA LEU A 413 -2.07 -1.93 -3.91
C LEU A 413 -0.66 -2.42 -4.24
N LYS A 414 -0.11 -2.04 -5.39
CA LYS A 414 1.27 -2.40 -5.77
C LYS A 414 2.32 -1.86 -4.81
N GLU A 415 2.18 -0.61 -4.36
CA GLU A 415 3.08 -0.02 -3.37
C GLU A 415 3.06 -0.81 -2.06
N VAL A 416 1.87 -1.20 -1.58
CA VAL A 416 1.72 -2.04 -0.38
C VAL A 416 2.29 -3.45 -0.60
N GLU A 417 2.12 -4.04 -1.78
CA GLU A 417 2.73 -5.33 -2.13
C GLU A 417 4.27 -5.28 -2.18
N ASP A 418 4.84 -4.17 -2.69
CA ASP A 418 6.28 -3.92 -2.67
C ASP A 418 6.78 -3.72 -1.22
N GLU A 419 6.04 -3.00 -0.37
CA GLU A 419 6.33 -2.82 1.06
C GLU A 419 6.33 -4.17 1.79
N ILE A 420 5.32 -5.01 1.58
CA ILE A 420 5.24 -6.37 2.14
C ILE A 420 6.43 -7.22 1.70
N ARG A 421 6.84 -7.14 0.42
CA ARG A 421 8.02 -7.86 -0.09
C ARG A 421 9.31 -7.40 0.61
N HIS A 422 9.48 -6.10 0.80
CA HIS A 422 10.61 -5.55 1.53
C HIS A 422 10.63 -6.01 2.99
N LEU A 423 9.50 -5.88 3.72
CA LEU A 423 9.40 -6.30 5.12
C LEU A 423 9.63 -7.81 5.29
N LYS A 424 9.19 -8.64 4.34
CA LYS A 424 9.49 -10.09 4.35
C LYS A 424 10.97 -10.38 4.16
N ALA A 425 11.65 -9.64 3.29
CA ALA A 425 13.10 -9.76 3.13
C ALA A 425 13.84 -9.31 4.40
N GLU A 426 13.48 -8.15 4.96
CA GLU A 426 14.03 -7.61 6.21
C GLU A 426 13.84 -8.59 7.39
N SER A 427 12.65 -9.20 7.52
CA SER A 427 12.38 -10.23 8.53
C SER A 427 13.24 -11.49 8.33
N SER A 428 13.46 -11.92 7.08
CA SER A 428 14.35 -13.05 6.76
C SER A 428 15.79 -12.75 7.15
N ASP A 429 16.30 -11.57 6.78
CA ASP A 429 17.67 -11.13 7.11
C ASP A 429 17.89 -11.04 8.63
N LEU A 430 16.90 -10.52 9.37
CA LEU A 430 16.95 -10.46 10.83
C LEU A 430 16.92 -11.85 11.47
N THR A 431 16.14 -12.78 10.91
CA THR A 431 16.08 -14.17 11.38
C THR A 431 17.42 -14.88 11.14
N GLU A 432 18.03 -14.72 9.96
CA GLU A 432 19.37 -15.26 9.67
C GLU A 432 20.42 -14.69 10.62
N ARG A 433 20.30 -13.39 10.96
CA ARG A 433 21.18 -12.74 11.94
C ARG A 433 20.95 -13.27 13.36
N GLU A 434 19.70 -13.52 13.76
CA GLU A 434 19.36 -14.17 15.04
C GLU A 434 20.01 -15.56 15.13
N ASP A 435 19.86 -16.39 14.09
CA ASP A 435 20.43 -17.73 14.02
C ASP A 435 21.97 -17.72 14.08
N SER A 436 22.60 -16.75 13.41
CA SER A 436 24.06 -16.56 13.49
C SER A 436 24.50 -16.25 14.92
N ILE A 437 23.82 -15.33 15.61
CA ILE A 437 24.15 -14.99 17.00
C ILE A 437 23.90 -16.19 17.93
N TYR A 438 22.84 -16.96 17.70
CA TYR A 438 22.60 -18.19 18.45
C TYR A 438 23.74 -19.20 18.33
N THR A 439 24.24 -19.38 17.10
CA THR A 439 25.35 -20.29 16.83
C THR A 439 26.64 -19.84 17.53
N ASP A 440 26.92 -18.53 17.49
CA ASP A 440 28.08 -17.93 18.17
C ASP A 440 27.94 -18.01 19.70
N LEU A 441 26.76 -17.73 20.24
CA LEU A 441 26.46 -17.87 21.66
C LEU A 441 26.63 -19.31 22.13
N GLU A 442 26.13 -20.30 21.38
CA GLU A 442 26.30 -21.72 21.72
C GLU A 442 27.78 -22.10 21.76
N LYS A 443 28.58 -21.60 20.81
CA LYS A 443 30.03 -21.82 20.79
C LYS A 443 30.71 -21.19 22.02
N VAL A 444 30.40 -19.94 22.36
CA VAL A 444 30.99 -19.25 23.51
C VAL A 444 30.53 -19.87 24.83
N MET A 445 29.29 -20.37 24.93
CA MET A 445 28.82 -21.11 26.10
C MET A 445 29.60 -22.41 26.30
N LYS A 446 29.89 -23.17 25.23
CA LYS A 446 30.75 -24.36 25.31
C LYS A 446 32.16 -24.00 25.76
N GLU A 447 32.73 -22.92 25.22
CA GLU A 447 34.04 -22.42 25.66
C GLU A 447 33.99 -21.98 27.14
N LEU A 448 32.94 -21.30 27.57
CA LEU A 448 32.73 -20.86 28.95
C LEU A 448 32.66 -22.05 29.92
N ASP A 449 31.95 -23.11 29.56
CA ASP A 449 31.89 -24.35 30.35
C ASP A 449 33.27 -25.02 30.45
N GLU A 450 34.07 -24.98 29.39
CA GLU A 450 35.44 -25.51 29.43
C GLU A 450 36.37 -24.65 30.31
N HIS A 451 36.34 -23.32 30.16
CA HIS A 451 37.09 -22.43 31.05
C HIS A 451 36.63 -22.54 32.51
N ARG A 452 35.34 -22.81 32.77
CA ARG A 452 34.84 -23.09 34.12
C ARG A 452 35.48 -24.35 34.71
N LYS A 453 35.68 -25.40 33.92
CA LYS A 453 36.41 -26.60 34.37
C LYS A 453 37.88 -26.29 34.65
N ILE A 454 38.54 -25.55 33.75
CA ILE A 454 39.95 -25.13 33.93
C ILE A 454 40.10 -24.33 35.21
N VAL A 455 39.22 -23.36 35.47
CA VAL A 455 39.22 -22.58 36.72
C VAL A 455 39.08 -23.49 37.94
N ALA A 456 38.16 -24.48 37.92
CA ALA A 456 37.98 -25.41 39.02
C ALA A 456 39.19 -26.34 39.23
N GLU A 457 39.86 -26.75 38.15
CA GLU A 457 41.08 -27.56 38.20
C GLU A 457 42.27 -26.77 38.76
N GLU A 458 42.47 -25.54 38.29
CA GLU A 458 43.53 -24.64 38.77
C GLU A 458 43.26 -24.17 40.22
N GLU A 459 42.00 -23.97 40.62
CA GLU A 459 41.63 -23.71 42.03
C GLU A 459 42.02 -24.88 42.93
N LYS A 460 41.72 -26.11 42.51
CA LYS A 460 42.09 -27.33 43.23
C LYS A 460 43.61 -27.49 43.32
N ALA A 461 44.33 -27.25 42.23
CA ALA A 461 45.79 -27.31 42.19
C ALA A 461 46.42 -26.25 43.11
N LEU A 462 45.88 -25.03 43.12
CA LEU A 462 46.28 -23.96 44.02
C LEU A 462 46.03 -24.34 45.48
N GLU A 463 44.89 -24.95 45.80
CA GLU A 463 44.57 -25.38 47.17
C GLU A 463 45.51 -26.51 47.65
N GLU A 464 45.84 -27.47 46.77
CA GLU A 464 46.85 -28.50 47.05
C GLU A 464 48.22 -27.87 47.36
N LYS A 465 48.65 -26.89 46.54
CA LYS A 465 49.91 -26.15 46.78
C LYS A 465 49.88 -25.31 48.05
N ARG A 466 48.72 -24.74 48.42
CA ARG A 466 48.55 -24.05 49.71
C ARG A 466 48.68 -24.99 50.89
N SER A 467 48.15 -26.22 50.78
CA SER A 467 48.33 -27.25 51.80
C SER A 467 49.79 -27.67 51.93
N GLU A 468 50.47 -27.98 50.82
CA GLU A 468 51.91 -28.30 50.81
C GLU A 468 52.74 -27.17 51.43
N TYR A 469 52.43 -25.91 51.09
CA TYR A 469 53.08 -24.74 51.66
C TYR A 469 52.88 -24.64 53.17
N ALA A 470 51.67 -24.92 53.67
CA ALA A 470 51.37 -24.93 55.09
C ALA A 470 52.13 -26.05 55.83
N ASP A 471 52.19 -27.25 55.25
CA ASP A 471 52.90 -28.39 55.83
C ASP A 471 54.41 -28.15 55.92
N VAL A 472 55.03 -27.66 54.84
CA VAL A 472 56.46 -27.35 54.85
C VAL A 472 56.78 -26.17 55.74
N ARG A 473 55.92 -25.14 55.80
CA ARG A 473 56.05 -24.06 56.78
C ARG A 473 56.10 -24.59 58.21
N ASN A 474 55.17 -25.47 58.58
CA ASN A 474 55.15 -26.08 59.91
C ASN A 474 56.43 -26.92 60.15
N SER A 475 56.95 -27.60 59.12
CA SER A 475 58.20 -28.36 59.22
C SER A 475 59.43 -27.49 59.42
N VAL A 476 59.48 -26.31 58.79
CA VAL A 476 60.51 -25.29 59.03
C VAL A 476 60.42 -24.77 60.46
N GLU A 477 59.22 -24.41 60.92
CA GLU A 477 59.00 -23.94 62.30
C GLU A 477 59.45 -24.99 63.33
N LEU A 478 59.21 -26.28 63.09
CA LEU A 478 59.72 -27.37 63.93
C LEU A 478 61.25 -27.48 63.88
N ALA A 479 61.86 -27.42 62.70
CA ALA A 479 63.32 -27.46 62.56
C ALA A 479 64.02 -26.25 63.22
N GLU A 480 63.39 -25.08 63.20
CA GLU A 480 63.86 -23.89 63.95
C GLU A 480 63.83 -24.13 65.46
N ILE A 481 62.77 -24.75 65.98
CA ILE A 481 62.64 -25.11 67.40
C ILE A 481 63.72 -26.14 67.78
N ASP A 482 63.92 -27.18 66.97
CA ASP A 482 64.94 -28.21 67.21
C ASP A 482 66.35 -27.63 67.19
N LEU A 483 66.67 -26.76 66.23
CA LEU A 483 67.93 -26.04 66.18
C LEU A 483 68.13 -25.18 67.44
N LYS A 484 67.10 -24.47 67.86
CA LYS A 484 67.17 -23.65 69.08
C LYS A 484 67.46 -24.52 70.31
N SER A 485 66.80 -25.67 70.43
CA SER A 485 67.07 -26.64 71.51
C SER A 485 68.49 -27.19 71.46
N ALA A 486 69.02 -27.49 70.27
CA ALA A 486 70.39 -27.99 70.11
C ALA A 486 71.45 -26.92 70.47
N ILE A 487 71.19 -25.65 70.16
CA ILE A 487 72.03 -24.51 70.60
C ILE A 487 72.00 -24.38 72.12
N GLU A 488 70.82 -24.46 72.74
CA GLU A 488 70.71 -24.41 74.21
C GLU A 488 71.46 -25.58 74.87
N GLU A 489 71.42 -26.79 74.27
CA GLU A 489 72.19 -27.94 74.74
C GLU A 489 73.71 -27.73 74.60
N THR A 490 74.19 -27.18 73.47
CA THR A 490 75.62 -26.85 73.31
C THR A 490 76.07 -25.79 74.31
N GLU A 491 75.26 -24.76 74.57
CA GLU A 491 75.54 -23.74 75.59
C GLU A 491 75.67 -24.37 76.99
N ILE A 492 74.75 -25.26 77.38
CA ILE A 492 74.80 -25.95 78.69
C ILE A 492 76.08 -26.78 78.82
N VAL A 493 76.45 -27.55 77.79
CA VAL A 493 77.65 -28.39 77.84
C VAL A 493 78.92 -27.54 77.84
N GLU A 494 78.95 -26.41 77.13
CA GLU A 494 80.07 -25.46 77.20
C GLU A 494 80.22 -24.84 78.59
N ASP A 495 79.11 -24.52 79.26
CA ASP A 495 79.10 -24.08 80.66
C ASP A 495 79.58 -25.18 81.62
N GLU A 496 79.18 -26.43 81.43
CA GLU A 496 79.65 -27.59 82.22
C GLU A 496 81.16 -27.80 82.06
N ILE A 497 81.68 -27.73 80.84
CA ILE A 497 83.12 -27.77 80.58
C ILE A 497 83.83 -26.62 81.29
N ALA A 498 83.31 -25.39 81.21
CA ALA A 498 83.90 -24.23 81.87
C ALA A 498 83.95 -24.41 83.40
N GLN A 499 82.91 -24.99 83.98
CA GLN A 499 82.88 -25.35 85.41
C GLN A 499 83.87 -26.47 85.75
N ALA A 500 83.94 -27.54 84.95
CA ALA A 500 84.86 -28.65 85.16
C ALA A 500 86.33 -28.20 85.07
N ILE A 501 86.68 -27.36 84.09
CA ILE A 501 88.00 -26.73 83.99
C ILE A 501 88.32 -25.89 85.23
N SER A 502 87.34 -25.11 85.72
CA SER A 502 87.53 -24.29 86.92
C SER A 502 87.78 -25.14 88.18
N ARG A 503 87.09 -26.28 88.33
CA ARG A 503 87.34 -27.25 89.41
C ARG A 503 88.72 -27.90 89.28
N MET A 504 89.08 -28.34 88.08
CA MET A 504 90.39 -28.96 87.81
C MET A 504 91.54 -28.00 88.14
N LEU A 505 91.44 -26.72 87.79
CA LEU A 505 92.43 -25.69 88.17
C LEU A 505 92.50 -25.46 89.68
N ALA A 506 91.35 -25.53 90.37
CA ALA A 506 91.31 -25.44 91.83
C ALA A 506 91.99 -26.65 92.48
N ASP A 507 91.67 -27.87 92.04
CA ASP A 507 92.31 -29.10 92.53
C ASP A 507 93.81 -29.12 92.25
N GLU A 508 94.26 -28.64 91.07
CA GLU A 508 95.68 -28.50 90.74
C GLU A 508 96.39 -27.51 91.70
N SER A 509 95.72 -26.43 92.08
CA SER A 509 96.24 -25.50 93.10
C SER A 509 96.31 -26.13 94.50
N GLU A 510 95.36 -26.99 94.87
CA GLU A 510 95.40 -27.76 96.12
C GLU A 510 96.53 -28.79 96.13
N VAL A 511 96.75 -29.51 95.01
CA VAL A 511 97.87 -30.43 94.83
C VAL A 511 99.19 -29.67 95.00
N ALA A 512 99.37 -28.54 94.31
CA ALA A 512 100.57 -27.73 94.40
C ALA A 512 100.84 -27.24 95.84
N ALA A 513 99.81 -26.80 96.56
CA ALA A 513 99.91 -26.40 97.97
C ALA A 513 100.28 -27.59 98.89
N ALA A 514 99.70 -28.77 98.63
CA ALA A 514 100.00 -29.99 99.38
C ALA A 514 101.44 -30.49 99.12
N GLU A 515 101.95 -30.38 97.89
CA GLU A 515 103.34 -30.67 97.53
C GLU A 515 104.32 -29.74 98.25
N GLU A 516 104.03 -28.43 98.30
CA GLU A 516 104.84 -27.45 99.01
C GLU A 516 104.89 -27.74 100.52
N GLU A 517 103.75 -28.05 101.13
CA GLU A 517 103.67 -28.39 102.56
C GLU A 517 104.38 -29.71 102.89
N LEU A 518 104.31 -30.71 101.99
CA LEU A 518 105.13 -31.93 102.08
C LEU A 518 106.63 -31.62 102.02
N GLY A 519 107.04 -30.74 101.11
CA GLY A 519 108.42 -30.25 101.02
C GLY A 519 108.88 -29.55 102.30
N ARG A 520 108.01 -28.74 102.91
CA ARG A 520 108.28 -28.05 104.17
C ARG A 520 108.43 -29.02 105.34
N ILE A 521 107.50 -29.96 105.50
CA ILE A 521 107.54 -30.96 106.58
C ILE A 521 108.75 -31.88 106.43
N THR A 522 109.08 -32.32 105.22
CA THR A 522 110.28 -33.16 105.00
C THR A 522 111.57 -32.40 105.32
N ALA A 523 111.67 -31.12 104.97
CA ALA A 523 112.82 -30.27 105.33
C ALA A 523 112.93 -30.08 106.87
N GLU A 524 111.83 -29.75 107.55
CA GLU A 524 111.80 -29.61 109.01
C GLU A 524 112.17 -30.93 109.72
N THR A 525 111.73 -32.08 109.19
CA THR A 525 112.03 -33.41 109.73
C THR A 525 113.51 -33.76 109.60
N LEU A 526 114.12 -33.46 108.46
CA LEU A 526 115.55 -33.66 108.22
C LEU A 526 116.42 -32.77 109.14
N ASP A 527 116.03 -31.52 109.35
CA ASP A 527 116.77 -30.60 110.22
C ASP A 527 116.67 -31.02 111.70
N ALA A 528 115.52 -31.53 112.14
CA ALA A 528 115.32 -32.05 113.50
C ALA A 528 116.12 -33.36 113.77
N THR A 529 116.21 -34.26 112.79
CA THR A 529 117.02 -35.49 112.91
C THR A 529 118.51 -35.19 112.88
N ARG A 530 118.94 -34.21 112.08
CA ARG A 530 120.32 -33.68 112.07
C ARG A 530 120.74 -33.11 113.44
N ARG A 531 119.94 -32.25 114.05
CA ARG A 531 120.27 -31.67 115.38
C ARG A 531 120.40 -32.73 116.47
N LYS A 532 119.50 -33.72 116.50
CA LYS A 532 119.59 -34.84 117.45
C LYS A 532 120.85 -35.69 117.26
N LEU A 533 121.31 -35.85 116.02
CA LEU A 533 122.55 -36.57 115.72
C LEU A 533 123.78 -35.77 116.16
N GLU A 534 123.80 -34.47 115.89
CA GLU A 534 124.87 -33.55 116.33
C GLU A 534 124.98 -33.51 117.86
N GLU A 535 123.86 -33.47 118.59
CA GLU A 535 123.82 -33.48 120.05
C GLU A 535 124.37 -34.79 120.64
N ARG A 536 123.95 -35.93 120.09
CA ARG A 536 124.45 -37.26 120.51
C ARG A 536 125.95 -37.43 120.25
N SER A 537 126.45 -36.89 119.14
CA SER A 537 127.89 -36.91 118.83
C SER A 537 128.71 -36.04 119.77
N ARG A 538 128.13 -34.96 120.30
CA ARG A 538 128.79 -34.06 121.26
C ARG A 538 128.95 -34.73 122.62
N GLU A 539 127.91 -35.41 123.09
CA GLU A 539 127.91 -36.17 124.34
C GLU A 539 128.90 -37.36 124.31
N GLU A 540 128.99 -38.08 123.18
CA GLU A 540 129.99 -39.15 122.99
C GLU A 540 131.44 -38.63 123.02
N ILE A 541 131.70 -37.45 122.45
CA ILE A 541 133.04 -36.84 122.46
C ILE A 541 133.44 -36.40 123.88
N GLU A 542 132.52 -35.84 124.67
CA GLU A 542 132.79 -35.47 126.07
C GLU A 542 133.09 -36.71 126.94
N GLN A 543 132.35 -37.81 126.77
CA GLN A 543 132.62 -39.07 127.47
C GLN A 543 134.01 -39.64 127.14
N LEU A 544 134.35 -39.73 125.85
CA LEU A 544 135.66 -40.25 125.43
C LEU A 544 136.83 -39.36 125.90
N THR A 545 136.61 -38.05 126.03
CA THR A 545 137.63 -37.12 126.53
C THR A 545 137.90 -37.35 128.03
N ALA A 546 136.86 -37.61 128.83
CA ALA A 546 136.99 -37.90 130.25
C ALA A 546 137.67 -39.26 130.52
N GLU A 547 137.36 -40.30 129.72
CA GLU A 547 138.02 -41.61 129.82
C GLU A 547 139.51 -41.54 129.45
N LEU A 548 139.87 -40.75 128.43
CA LEU A 548 141.27 -40.56 128.03
C LEU A 548 142.10 -39.86 129.13
N GLU A 549 141.50 -38.91 129.85
CA GLU A 549 142.15 -38.18 130.94
C GLU A 549 142.34 -39.07 132.18
N SER A 550 141.37 -39.94 132.47
CA SER A 550 141.50 -40.98 133.51
C SER A 550 142.63 -41.97 133.21
N ALA A 551 142.69 -42.51 131.98
CA ALA A 551 143.73 -43.45 131.58
C ALA A 551 145.15 -42.84 131.59
N ARG A 552 145.27 -41.55 131.27
CA ARG A 552 146.56 -40.83 131.37
C ARG A 552 147.06 -40.71 132.81
N ASN A 553 146.17 -40.51 133.78
CA ASN A 553 146.54 -40.45 135.20
C ASN A 553 146.96 -41.82 135.76
N GLU A 554 146.28 -42.90 135.39
CA GLU A 554 146.68 -44.26 135.77
C GLU A 554 148.07 -44.63 135.23
N VAL A 555 148.40 -44.24 133.99
CA VAL A 555 149.73 -44.47 133.41
C VAL A 555 150.81 -43.63 134.12
N ALA A 556 150.49 -42.43 134.60
CA ALA A 556 151.41 -41.60 135.36
C ALA A 556 151.72 -42.20 136.75
N GLU A 557 150.71 -42.74 137.44
CA GLU A 557 150.88 -43.45 138.71
C GLU A 557 151.71 -44.73 138.53
N MET A 558 151.39 -45.56 137.53
CA MET A 558 152.16 -46.79 137.26
C MET A 558 153.63 -46.51 136.94
N ARG A 559 153.95 -45.39 136.27
CA ARG A 559 155.34 -44.99 136.00
C ARG A 559 156.08 -44.61 137.28
N SER A 560 155.44 -43.87 138.18
CA SER A 560 156.02 -43.52 139.48
C SER A 560 156.23 -44.74 140.37
N GLU A 561 155.30 -45.70 140.35
CA GLU A 561 155.44 -46.96 141.09
C GLU A 561 156.56 -47.85 140.54
N HIS A 562 156.72 -47.92 139.22
CA HIS A 562 157.80 -48.66 138.57
C HIS A 562 159.18 -48.07 138.90
N GLU A 563 159.31 -46.74 138.92
CA GLU A 563 160.56 -46.06 139.27
C GLU A 563 160.94 -46.27 140.75
N ARG A 564 159.93 -46.29 141.63
CA ARG A 564 160.10 -46.61 143.06
C ARG A 564 160.53 -48.06 143.30
N LEU A 565 159.92 -49.02 142.59
CA LEU A 565 160.27 -50.44 142.71
C LEU A 565 161.65 -50.76 142.09
N SER A 566 162.02 -50.05 141.02
CA SER A 566 163.35 -50.21 140.41
C SER A 566 164.47 -49.74 141.34
N THR A 567 164.26 -48.63 142.06
CA THR A 567 165.24 -48.10 143.01
C THR A 567 165.34 -48.95 144.29
N GLU A 568 164.22 -49.45 144.82
CA GLU A 568 164.21 -50.41 145.93
C GLU A 568 164.93 -51.73 145.59
N LEU A 569 164.83 -52.22 144.35
CA LEU A 569 165.49 -53.45 143.92
C LEU A 569 167.01 -53.28 143.76
N GLU A 570 167.44 -52.13 143.24
CA GLU A 570 168.87 -51.79 143.11
C GLU A 570 169.55 -51.61 144.48
N GLU A 571 168.88 -50.98 145.45
CA GLU A 571 169.43 -50.84 146.81
C GLU A 571 169.50 -52.18 147.54
N ARG A 572 168.44 -53.00 147.45
CA ARG A 572 168.40 -54.31 148.13
C ARG A 572 169.46 -55.28 147.60
N SER A 573 169.71 -55.28 146.29
CA SER A 573 170.78 -56.10 145.70
C SER A 573 172.17 -55.60 146.08
N ARG A 574 172.35 -54.29 146.30
CA ARG A 574 173.61 -53.71 146.77
C ARG A 574 173.91 -54.06 148.24
N GLU A 575 172.89 -54.00 149.10
CA GLU A 575 172.99 -54.40 150.51
C GLU A 575 173.25 -55.91 150.67
N GLU A 576 172.61 -56.75 149.84
CA GLU A 576 172.81 -58.21 149.87
C GLU A 576 174.22 -58.60 149.39
N ILE A 577 174.79 -57.88 148.42
CA ILE A 577 176.19 -58.04 148.00
C ILE A 577 177.15 -57.60 149.10
N GLU A 578 176.88 -56.49 149.79
CA GLU A 578 177.73 -56.01 150.89
C GLU A 578 177.68 -56.94 152.11
N GLN A 579 176.50 -57.49 152.45
CA GLN A 579 176.36 -58.50 153.50
C GLN A 579 177.12 -59.79 153.15
N LEU A 580 176.95 -60.31 151.93
CA LEU A 580 177.67 -61.51 151.50
C LEU A 580 179.18 -61.29 151.47
N THR A 581 179.64 -60.08 151.13
CA THR A 581 181.07 -59.74 151.14
C THR A 581 181.62 -59.69 152.56
N ALA A 582 180.87 -59.11 153.51
CA ALA A 582 181.24 -59.05 154.92
C ALA A 582 181.26 -60.44 155.59
N GLU A 583 180.29 -61.31 155.26
CA GLU A 583 180.27 -62.70 155.74
C GLU A 583 181.46 -63.51 155.21
N LEU A 584 181.83 -63.31 153.94
CA LEU A 584 182.97 -63.99 153.32
C LEU A 584 184.30 -63.53 153.95
N GLU A 585 184.39 -62.27 154.35
CA GLU A 585 185.57 -61.69 155.01
C GLU A 585 185.68 -62.13 156.49
N SER A 586 184.55 -62.26 157.19
CA SER A 586 184.50 -62.85 158.54
C SER A 586 184.92 -64.33 158.54
N ALA A 587 184.37 -65.13 157.62
CA ALA A 587 184.72 -66.55 157.49
C ALA A 587 186.21 -66.74 157.11
N ARG A 588 186.77 -65.82 156.32
CA ARG A 588 188.20 -65.85 155.98
C ARG A 588 189.10 -65.54 157.16
N ASN A 589 188.69 -64.66 158.07
CA ASN A 589 189.45 -64.31 159.26
C ASN A 589 189.39 -65.42 160.33
N GLU A 590 188.26 -66.10 160.51
CA GLU A 590 188.17 -67.28 161.39
C GLU A 590 189.08 -68.44 160.91
N VAL A 591 189.21 -68.62 159.59
CA VAL A 591 190.11 -69.65 159.04
C VAL A 591 191.59 -69.27 159.25
N LEU A 592 191.93 -67.98 159.24
CA LEU A 592 193.29 -67.53 159.55
C LEU A 592 193.62 -67.63 161.04
N GLU A 593 192.65 -67.41 161.92
CA GLU A 593 192.81 -67.57 163.37
C GLU A 593 192.99 -69.04 163.76
N THR A 594 192.17 -69.94 163.22
CA THR A 594 192.34 -71.39 163.46
C THR A 594 193.66 -71.92 162.91
N ARG A 595 194.18 -71.32 161.84
CA ARG A 595 195.51 -71.63 161.30
C ARG A 595 196.63 -71.09 162.21
N SER A 596 196.42 -69.97 162.88
CA SER A 596 197.39 -69.41 163.85
C SER A 596 197.41 -70.14 165.18
N GLU A 597 196.30 -70.76 165.59
CA GLU A 597 196.25 -71.50 166.86
C GLU A 597 196.91 -72.88 166.76
N TYR A 598 196.87 -73.53 165.59
CA TYR A 598 197.51 -74.84 165.46
C TYR A 598 199.03 -74.78 165.33
N ASP A 599 199.61 -73.65 164.93
CA ASP A 599 201.07 -73.44 164.91
C ASP A 599 201.67 -73.22 166.32
N ARG A 600 200.90 -73.41 167.41
CA ARG A 600 201.37 -73.22 168.80
C ARG A 600 201.19 -74.42 169.74
N LEU A 601 200.84 -75.61 169.24
CA LEU A 601 200.93 -76.89 169.96
C LEU A 601 201.74 -77.88 169.13
#